data_AF-H1D190-F1
#
_entry.id   AF-H1D190-F1
#
_cell.length_a   1.000
_cell.length_b   1.000
_cell.length_c   1.000
_cell.angle_alpha   90.00
_cell.angle_beta   90.00
_cell.angle_gamma   90.00
#
_symmetry.space_group_name_H-M   'P 1'
#
loop_
_entity.id
_entity.type
_entity.pdbx_description
1 polymer ?
#
loop_
_entity_poly.entity_id
_entity_poly.type
_entity_poly.pdbx_seq_one_letter_code
_entity_poly.pdbx_strand_id
1 'polypeptide(L)'
;MNKRLTVDLGMLISFLVLLDYRLVRNFGHETLALVFFLLFLLHTWFNRQWYASLTRGRWNTDRKLTFLADLLLLGSFAAVMASGFMISHTLPTGMQKAPLLAHQIHHVAGYVMVIALGFHLGLHWSAILPRLEKGMGFSKIPHRAILYKVLVILLTAGGIYFSFYYSLGSRLLLLRIPNARSIPVTLWTFTFGHLLIMSLYATGAYYVQKFFRQRKRRPART
;
A
#
# COMPACT_ATOMS: atom_id res chain seq x y z
N MET A 1 16.71 -15.87 -4.09
CA MET A 1 15.89 -14.67 -3.80
C MET A 1 15.81 -14.50 -2.29
N ASN A 2 15.98 -13.29 -1.74
CA ASN A 2 15.91 -13.08 -0.28
C ASN A 2 14.50 -13.43 0.22
N LYS A 3 14.37 -14.31 1.22
CA LYS A 3 13.08 -14.76 1.78
C LYS A 3 12.13 -13.59 2.13
N ARG A 4 12.68 -12.47 2.61
CA ARG A 4 11.92 -11.24 2.91
C ARG A 4 11.27 -10.64 1.66
N LEU A 5 12.02 -10.53 0.56
CA LEU A 5 11.51 -9.98 -0.69
C LEU A 5 10.38 -10.84 -1.26
N THR A 6 10.48 -12.16 -1.15
CA THR A 6 9.40 -13.07 -1.57
C THR A 6 8.12 -12.83 -0.78
N VAL A 7 8.23 -12.66 0.55
CA VAL A 7 7.07 -12.33 1.40
C VAL A 7 6.49 -10.97 1.04
N ASP A 8 7.33 -9.95 0.87
CA ASP A 8 6.88 -8.58 0.53
C ASP A 8 6.15 -8.55 -0.82
N LEU A 9 6.68 -9.24 -1.83
CA LEU A 9 6.03 -9.38 -3.14
C LEU A 9 4.73 -10.18 -3.05
N GLY A 10 4.72 -11.27 -2.29
CA GLY A 10 3.52 -12.07 -2.04
C GLY A 10 2.42 -11.26 -1.39
N MET A 11 2.75 -10.43 -0.38
CA MET A 11 1.81 -9.52 0.26
C MET A 11 1.27 -8.49 -0.74
N LEU A 12 2.14 -7.84 -1.52
CA LEU A 12 1.71 -6.84 -2.50
C LEU A 12 0.74 -7.42 -3.54
N ILE A 13 1.07 -8.59 -4.11
CA ILE A 13 0.23 -9.26 -5.10
C ILE A 13 -1.11 -9.67 -4.48
N SER A 14 -1.07 -10.32 -3.31
CA SER A 14 -2.29 -10.77 -2.62
C SER A 14 -3.19 -9.59 -2.27
N PHE A 15 -2.62 -8.49 -1.78
CA PHE A 15 -3.36 -7.28 -1.45
C PHE A 15 -4.06 -6.67 -2.67
N LEU A 16 -3.37 -6.55 -3.80
CA LEU A 16 -3.97 -6.01 -5.04
C LEU A 16 -5.13 -6.85 -5.54
N VAL A 17 -5.05 -8.18 -5.40
CA VAL A 17 -6.13 -9.09 -5.76
C VAL A 17 -7.29 -9.01 -4.77
N LEU A 18 -7.02 -8.78 -3.48
CA LEU A 18 -8.02 -8.62 -2.44
C LEU A 18 -8.87 -7.35 -2.59
N LEU A 19 -8.37 -6.31 -3.27
CA LEU A 19 -9.07 -5.02 -3.35
C LEU A 19 -10.45 -5.07 -4.03
N ASP A 20 -10.75 -6.08 -4.85
CA ASP A 20 -12.10 -6.29 -5.39
C ASP A 20 -12.54 -7.74 -5.24
N TYR A 21 -13.54 -7.96 -4.37
CA TYR A 21 -14.12 -9.28 -4.15
C TYR A 21 -14.70 -9.90 -5.42
N ARG A 22 -15.09 -9.10 -6.44
CA ARG A 22 -15.63 -9.62 -7.71
C ARG A 22 -14.62 -10.45 -8.48
N LEU A 23 -13.32 -10.23 -8.25
CA LEU A 23 -12.24 -10.97 -8.93
C LEU A 23 -12.09 -12.40 -8.41
N VAL A 24 -12.28 -12.62 -7.11
CA VAL A 24 -12.00 -13.90 -6.45
C VAL A 24 -13.24 -14.56 -5.85
N ARG A 25 -14.38 -13.86 -5.86
CA ARG A 25 -15.64 -14.21 -5.19
C ARG A 25 -15.44 -14.35 -3.67
N ASN A 26 -16.51 -14.61 -2.93
CA ASN A 26 -16.45 -14.60 -1.44
C ASN A 26 -15.45 -15.63 -0.90
N PHE A 27 -15.54 -16.89 -1.32
CA PHE A 27 -14.66 -17.96 -0.84
C PHE A 27 -13.18 -17.66 -1.14
N GLY A 28 -12.87 -17.19 -2.36
CA GLY A 28 -11.51 -16.88 -2.75
C GLY A 28 -10.98 -15.62 -2.05
N HIS A 29 -11.82 -14.61 -1.83
CA HIS A 29 -11.44 -13.41 -1.07
C HIS A 29 -11.13 -13.75 0.39
N GLU A 30 -11.97 -14.56 1.05
CA GLU A 30 -11.74 -14.99 2.44
C GLU A 30 -10.49 -15.88 2.57
N THR A 31 -10.29 -16.83 1.66
CA THR A 31 -9.10 -17.70 1.64
C THR A 31 -7.83 -16.89 1.39
N LEU A 32 -7.86 -15.97 0.42
CA LEU A 32 -6.72 -15.12 0.11
C LEU A 32 -6.42 -14.12 1.24
N ALA A 33 -7.45 -13.67 1.97
CA ALA A 33 -7.27 -12.85 3.16
C ALA A 33 -6.53 -13.60 4.26
N LEU A 34 -6.82 -14.89 4.46
CA LEU A 34 -6.05 -15.75 5.38
C LEU A 34 -4.59 -15.90 4.93
N VAL A 35 -4.35 -16.12 3.63
CA VAL A 35 -2.98 -16.17 3.08
C VAL A 35 -2.25 -14.84 3.32
N PHE A 36 -2.90 -13.71 3.03
CA PHE A 36 -2.34 -12.39 3.27
C PHE A 36 -2.05 -12.14 4.76
N PHE A 37 -2.94 -12.58 5.66
CA PHE A 37 -2.73 -12.52 7.11
C PHE A 37 -1.49 -13.30 7.55
N LEU A 38 -1.30 -14.53 7.05
CA LEU A 38 -0.10 -15.32 7.34
C LEU A 38 1.18 -14.67 6.80
N LEU A 39 1.14 -14.12 5.58
CA LEU A 39 2.27 -13.37 5.01
C LEU A 39 2.59 -12.13 5.84
N PHE A 40 1.58 -11.42 6.34
CA PHE A 40 1.77 -10.28 7.23
C PHE A 40 2.42 -10.67 8.56
N LEU A 41 2.05 -11.81 9.15
CA LEU A 41 2.72 -12.33 10.35
C LEU A 41 4.19 -12.66 10.08
N LEU A 42 4.49 -13.31 8.95
CA LEU A 42 5.87 -13.61 8.55
C LEU A 42 6.68 -12.34 8.29
N HIS A 43 6.09 -11.35 7.61
CA HIS A 43 6.70 -10.05 7.40
C HIS A 43 7.01 -9.36 8.74
N THR A 44 6.04 -9.35 9.66
CA THR A 44 6.20 -8.77 11.00
C THR A 44 7.29 -9.48 11.79
N TRP A 45 7.35 -10.81 11.72
CA TRP A 45 8.39 -11.61 12.37
C TRP A 45 9.78 -11.30 11.82
N PHE A 46 9.95 -11.26 10.50
CA PHE A 46 11.22 -10.92 9.87
C PHE A 46 11.68 -9.49 10.16
N ASN A 47 10.73 -8.60 10.43
CA ASN A 47 10.97 -7.19 10.75
C ASN A 47 10.81 -6.87 12.26
N ARG A 48 10.82 -7.88 13.15
CA ARG A 48 10.65 -7.69 14.61
C ARG A 48 11.65 -6.73 15.26
N GLN A 49 12.83 -6.59 14.65
CA GLN A 49 13.86 -5.65 15.09
C GLN A 49 13.39 -4.18 15.01
N TRP A 50 12.46 -3.86 14.11
CA TRP A 50 11.87 -2.53 14.01
C TRP A 50 11.11 -2.17 15.29
N TYR A 51 10.28 -3.08 15.82
CA TYR A 51 9.57 -2.89 17.08
C TYR A 51 10.53 -2.69 18.26
N ALA A 52 11.56 -3.53 18.35
CA ALA A 52 12.59 -3.38 19.38
C ALA A 52 13.39 -2.06 19.24
N SER A 53 13.51 -1.55 18.02
CA SER A 53 14.18 -0.27 17.76
C SER A 53 13.34 0.91 18.24
N LEU A 54 12.01 0.81 18.35
CA LEU A 54 11.12 1.94 18.71
C LEU A 54 11.47 2.56 20.06
N THR A 55 11.92 1.76 21.02
CA THR A 55 12.34 2.20 22.37
C THR A 55 13.77 2.74 22.43
N ARG A 56 14.54 2.64 21.33
CA ARG A 56 15.98 2.96 21.30
C ARG A 56 16.30 4.05 20.27
N GLY A 57 17.23 4.94 20.60
CA GLY A 57 17.80 5.91 19.66
C GLY A 57 16.96 7.18 19.41
N ARG A 58 17.50 8.12 18.64
CA ARG A 58 16.89 9.43 18.38
C ARG A 58 15.80 9.36 17.30
N TRP A 59 14.68 10.04 17.54
CA TRP A 59 13.56 10.16 16.60
C TRP A 59 13.83 11.24 15.54
N ASN A 60 14.47 10.84 14.43
CA ASN A 60 14.60 11.71 13.25
C ASN A 60 13.30 11.74 12.41
N THR A 61 13.21 12.67 11.46
CA THR A 61 12.02 12.84 10.61
C THR A 61 11.69 11.58 9.82
N ASP A 62 12.69 10.91 9.25
CA ASP A 62 12.48 9.67 8.50
C ASP A 62 11.80 8.60 9.36
N ARG A 63 12.27 8.43 10.60
CA ARG A 63 11.70 7.48 11.55
C ARG A 63 10.29 7.85 11.97
N LYS A 64 9.98 9.14 12.13
CA LYS A 64 8.61 9.60 12.41
C LYS A 64 7.67 9.28 11.24
N LEU A 65 8.12 9.51 10.01
CA LEU A 65 7.32 9.22 8.80
C LEU A 65 7.09 7.71 8.65
N THR A 66 8.12 6.88 8.83
CA THR A 66 7.98 5.42 8.78
C THR A 66 7.06 4.93 9.91
N PHE A 67 7.24 5.43 11.14
CA PHE A 67 6.36 5.08 12.25
C PHE A 67 4.90 5.42 11.99
N LEU A 68 4.61 6.61 11.44
CA LEU A 68 3.25 7.02 11.11
C LEU A 68 2.65 6.13 10.00
N ALA A 69 3.43 5.82 8.97
CA ALA A 69 3.01 4.93 7.89
C ALA A 69 2.68 3.52 8.42
N ASP A 70 3.54 2.98 9.28
CA ASP A 70 3.38 1.64 9.86
C ASP A 70 2.19 1.61 10.82
N LEU A 71 1.97 2.67 11.61
CA LEU A 71 0.79 2.78 12.47
C LEU A 71 -0.52 2.81 11.66
N LEU A 72 -0.54 3.55 10.54
CA LEU A 72 -1.69 3.56 9.63
C LEU A 72 -1.92 2.20 8.98
N LEU A 73 -0.85 1.50 8.57
CA LEU A 73 -0.95 0.15 8.04
C LEU A 73 -1.48 -0.84 9.07
N LEU A 74 -0.95 -0.83 10.28
CA LEU A 74 -1.40 -1.70 11.37
C LEU A 74 -2.87 -1.42 11.74
N GLY A 75 -3.24 -0.15 11.87
CA GLY A 75 -4.61 0.26 12.19
C GLY A 75 -5.61 -0.12 11.09
N SER A 76 -5.28 0.14 9.83
CA SER A 76 -6.12 -0.24 8.69
C SER A 76 -6.22 -1.77 8.55
N PHE A 77 -5.11 -2.50 8.71
CA PHE A 77 -5.11 -3.95 8.72
C PHE A 77 -6.00 -4.53 9.81
N ALA A 78 -5.86 -4.05 11.05
CA ALA A 78 -6.71 -4.49 12.17
C ALA A 78 -8.20 -4.22 11.90
N ALA A 79 -8.53 -3.04 11.37
CA ALA A 79 -9.90 -2.67 11.02
C ALA A 79 -10.47 -3.56 9.89
N VAL A 80 -9.70 -3.84 8.83
CA VAL A 80 -10.10 -4.73 7.74
C VAL A 80 -10.30 -6.16 8.25
N MET A 81 -9.40 -6.68 9.10
CA MET A 81 -9.52 -8.03 9.65
C MET A 81 -10.74 -8.14 10.56
N ALA A 82 -10.90 -7.23 11.52
CA ALA A 82 -12.02 -7.26 12.48
C ALA A 82 -13.37 -7.16 11.75
N SER A 83 -13.51 -6.19 10.84
CA SER A 83 -14.73 -6.05 10.03
C SER A 83 -14.93 -7.21 9.05
N GLY A 84 -13.85 -7.75 8.48
CA GLY A 84 -13.88 -8.90 7.56
C GLY A 84 -14.36 -10.17 8.26
N PHE A 85 -13.93 -10.41 9.50
CA PHE A 85 -14.48 -11.48 10.33
C PHE A 85 -15.98 -11.28 10.54
N MET A 86 -16.45 -10.08 10.86
CA MET A 86 -17.90 -9.84 11.05
C MET A 86 -18.72 -10.05 9.77
N ILE A 87 -18.14 -9.81 8.59
CA ILE A 87 -18.78 -9.95 7.28
C ILE A 87 -18.71 -11.39 6.74
N SER A 88 -17.72 -12.17 7.18
CA SER A 88 -17.41 -13.49 6.62
C SER A 88 -18.64 -14.39 6.53
N HIS A 89 -18.81 -14.98 5.36
CA HIS A 89 -19.89 -15.94 5.09
C HIS A 89 -19.44 -17.38 5.32
N THR A 90 -18.13 -17.64 5.37
CA THR A 90 -17.59 -19.00 5.52
C THR A 90 -17.16 -19.33 6.94
N LEU A 91 -16.80 -18.33 7.75
CA LEU A 91 -16.44 -18.52 9.14
C LEU A 91 -17.69 -18.43 10.04
N PRO A 92 -17.86 -19.34 11.02
CA PRO A 92 -18.97 -19.28 11.95
C PRO A 92 -18.77 -18.13 12.94
N THR A 93 -19.27 -16.95 12.59
CA THR A 93 -19.11 -15.72 13.39
C THR A 93 -20.21 -15.53 14.43
N GLY A 94 -21.22 -16.41 14.41
CA GLY A 94 -22.42 -16.31 15.28
C GLY A 94 -23.37 -15.18 14.91
N MET A 95 -23.05 -14.35 13.89
CA MET A 95 -23.91 -13.25 13.42
C MET A 95 -24.65 -13.66 12.15
N GLN A 96 -25.98 -13.62 12.17
CA GLN A 96 -26.80 -13.93 10.97
C GLN A 96 -26.66 -12.87 9.86
N LYS A 97 -26.41 -11.61 10.22
CA LYS A 97 -26.17 -10.50 9.29
C LYS A 97 -25.15 -9.53 9.87
N ALA A 98 -24.10 -9.26 9.11
CA ALA A 98 -23.12 -8.24 9.46
C ALA A 98 -23.75 -6.84 9.46
N PRO A 99 -23.42 -5.97 10.43
CA PRO A 99 -23.93 -4.60 10.43
C PRO A 99 -23.37 -3.82 9.24
N LEU A 100 -24.17 -2.88 8.70
CA LEU A 100 -23.75 -1.99 7.62
C LEU A 100 -22.42 -1.28 7.93
N LEU A 101 -22.23 -0.91 9.19
CA LEU A 101 -21.02 -0.28 9.70
C LEU A 101 -19.78 -1.15 9.50
N ALA A 102 -19.88 -2.49 9.62
CA ALA A 102 -18.75 -3.38 9.34
C ALA A 102 -18.34 -3.29 7.87
N HIS A 103 -19.30 -3.32 6.94
CA HIS A 103 -19.02 -3.16 5.51
C HIS A 103 -18.38 -1.80 5.18
N GLN A 104 -18.85 -0.73 5.81
CA GLN A 104 -18.30 0.62 5.64
C GLN A 104 -16.86 0.70 6.16
N ILE A 105 -16.59 0.20 7.36
CA ILE A 105 -15.25 0.15 7.94
C ILE A 105 -14.32 -0.68 7.07
N HIS A 106 -14.75 -1.88 6.66
CA HIS A 106 -13.95 -2.77 5.82
C HIS A 106 -13.51 -2.07 4.52
N HIS A 107 -14.45 -1.39 3.87
CA HIS A 107 -14.20 -0.72 2.60
C HIS A 107 -13.29 0.50 2.77
N VAL A 108 -13.55 1.37 3.76
CA VAL A 108 -12.71 2.55 4.02
C VAL A 108 -11.31 2.14 4.45
N ALA A 109 -11.19 1.18 5.37
CA ALA A 109 -9.90 0.71 5.86
C ALA A 109 -9.07 0.06 4.74
N GLY A 110 -9.71 -0.68 3.83
CA GLY A 110 -9.06 -1.22 2.63
C GLY A 110 -8.42 -0.14 1.76
N TYR A 111 -9.14 0.95 1.46
CA TYR A 111 -8.59 2.06 0.67
C TYR A 111 -7.57 2.91 1.42
N VAL A 112 -7.73 3.09 2.73
CA VAL A 112 -6.69 3.71 3.57
C VAL A 112 -5.40 2.87 3.50
N MET A 113 -5.52 1.55 3.51
CA MET A 113 -4.38 0.64 3.37
C MET A 113 -3.68 0.78 2.01
N VAL A 114 -4.40 1.03 0.92
CA VAL A 114 -3.79 1.34 -0.41
C VAL A 114 -2.88 2.57 -0.32
N ILE A 115 -3.38 3.65 0.28
CA ILE A 115 -2.64 4.90 0.44
C ILE A 115 -1.42 4.69 1.34
N ALA A 116 -1.63 4.06 2.50
CA ALA A 116 -0.59 3.83 3.49
C ALA A 116 0.52 2.91 2.95
N LEU A 117 0.16 1.87 2.17
CA LEU A 117 1.11 0.94 1.56
C LEU A 117 1.95 1.62 0.47
N GLY A 118 1.32 2.43 -0.39
CA GLY A 118 2.03 3.27 -1.34
C GLY A 118 3.02 4.21 -0.65
N PHE A 119 2.57 4.89 0.40
CA PHE A 119 3.41 5.80 1.19
C PHE A 119 4.59 5.05 1.84
N HIS A 120 4.34 3.93 2.50
CA HIS A 120 5.36 3.06 3.11
C HIS A 120 6.41 2.63 2.07
N LEU A 121 5.97 2.15 0.90
CA LEU A 121 6.87 1.73 -0.19
C LEU A 121 7.78 2.90 -0.65
N GLY A 122 7.21 4.10 -0.77
CA GLY A 122 7.95 5.31 -1.13
C GLY A 122 9.01 5.73 -0.11
N LEU A 123 8.74 5.58 1.18
CA LEU A 123 9.72 5.85 2.24
C LEU A 123 10.91 4.89 2.21
N HIS A 124 10.70 3.66 1.73
CA HIS A 124 11.73 2.63 1.59
C HIS A 124 12.36 2.59 0.19
N TRP A 125 11.94 3.44 -0.74
CA TRP A 125 12.37 3.43 -2.13
C TRP A 125 13.89 3.53 -2.30
N SER A 126 14.58 4.33 -1.47
CA SER A 126 16.04 4.46 -1.51
C SER A 126 16.80 3.17 -1.19
N ALA A 127 16.19 2.24 -0.45
CA ALA A 127 16.77 0.94 -0.14
C ALA A 127 16.42 -0.13 -1.19
N ILE A 128 15.29 0.05 -1.90
CA ILE A 128 14.78 -0.88 -2.92
C ILE A 128 15.46 -0.63 -4.27
N LEU A 129 15.60 0.64 -4.68
CA LEU A 129 16.09 1.02 -6.01
C LEU A 129 17.45 0.41 -6.36
N PRO A 130 18.50 0.46 -5.50
CA PRO A 130 19.79 -0.13 -5.86
C PRO A 130 19.75 -1.66 -6.06
N ARG A 131 18.84 -2.34 -5.35
CA ARG A 131 18.65 -3.80 -5.48
C ARG A 131 17.97 -4.14 -6.79
N LEU A 132 16.98 -3.34 -7.19
CA LEU A 132 16.31 -3.46 -8.49
C LEU A 132 17.26 -3.17 -9.65
N GLU A 133 18.04 -2.08 -9.56
CA GLU A 133 19.04 -1.72 -10.57
C GLU A 133 20.07 -2.84 -10.79
N LYS A 134 20.56 -3.44 -9.70
CA LYS A 134 21.50 -4.56 -9.77
C LYS A 134 20.87 -5.82 -10.38
N GLY A 135 19.61 -6.11 -10.05
CA GLY A 135 18.90 -7.29 -10.56
C GLY A 135 18.52 -7.18 -12.04
N MET A 136 18.23 -5.98 -12.52
CA MET A 136 17.79 -5.73 -13.91
C MET A 136 18.91 -5.23 -14.84
N GLY A 137 20.14 -5.07 -14.33
CA GLY A 137 21.28 -4.61 -15.16
C GLY A 137 21.17 -3.13 -15.60
N PHE A 138 20.37 -2.32 -14.91
CA PHE A 138 20.11 -0.92 -15.28
C PHE A 138 21.29 0.03 -15.04
N SER A 139 22.39 -0.46 -14.47
CA SER A 139 23.62 0.32 -14.27
C SER A 139 24.27 0.81 -15.56
N LYS A 140 23.92 0.22 -16.72
CA LYS A 140 24.52 0.53 -18.03
C LYS A 140 23.67 1.44 -18.93
N ILE A 141 22.51 1.93 -18.48
CA ILE A 141 21.60 2.72 -19.34
C ILE A 141 22.09 4.18 -19.46
N PRO A 142 22.30 4.69 -20.68
CA PRO A 142 22.63 6.10 -20.90
C PRO A 142 21.46 7.01 -20.47
N HIS A 143 21.75 8.19 -19.95
CA HIS A 143 20.74 9.17 -19.51
C HIS A 143 19.71 8.67 -18.45
N ARG A 144 20.10 7.74 -17.57
CA ARG A 144 19.26 7.19 -16.47
C ARG A 144 18.45 8.23 -15.68
N ALA A 145 19.01 9.42 -15.48
CA ALA A 145 18.35 10.49 -14.74
C ALA A 145 17.10 11.03 -15.46
N ILE A 146 17.13 11.07 -16.80
CA ILE A 146 16.00 11.46 -17.63
C ILE A 146 14.94 10.35 -17.58
N LEU A 147 15.35 9.09 -17.73
CA LEU A 147 14.45 7.93 -17.63
C LEU A 147 13.67 7.93 -16.30
N TYR A 148 14.35 8.13 -15.17
CA TYR A 148 13.67 8.19 -13.87
C TYR A 148 12.71 9.37 -13.74
N LYS A 149 13.03 10.53 -14.31
CA LYS A 149 12.10 11.67 -14.32
C LYS A 149 10.84 11.36 -15.14
N VAL A 150 11.01 10.80 -16.34
CA VAL A 150 9.90 10.39 -17.19
C VAL A 150 9.03 9.35 -16.48
N LEU A 151 9.64 8.32 -15.88
CA LEU A 151 8.91 7.30 -15.13
C LEU A 151 8.13 7.89 -13.96
N VAL A 152 8.72 8.80 -13.17
CA VAL A 152 8.01 9.47 -12.08
C VAL A 152 6.81 10.26 -12.61
N ILE A 153 6.96 10.99 -13.72
CA ILE A 153 5.87 11.75 -14.34
C ILE A 153 4.75 10.80 -14.78
N LEU A 154 5.09 9.71 -15.48
CA LEU A 154 4.11 8.73 -15.96
C LEU A 154 3.38 8.04 -14.81
N LEU A 155 4.10 7.59 -13.78
CA LEU A 155 3.50 6.93 -12.61
C LEU A 155 2.58 7.89 -11.83
N THR A 156 3.00 9.15 -11.68
CA THR A 156 2.21 10.17 -10.97
C THR A 156 0.96 10.53 -11.78
N ALA A 157 1.09 10.81 -13.08
CA ALA A 157 -0.04 11.14 -13.96
C ALA A 157 -1.03 9.97 -14.05
N GLY A 158 -0.52 8.74 -14.21
CA GLY A 158 -1.33 7.53 -14.20
C GLY A 158 -2.07 7.32 -12.88
N GLY A 159 -1.37 7.49 -11.74
CA GLY A 159 -2.00 7.38 -10.42
C GLY A 159 -3.08 8.43 -10.17
N ILE A 160 -2.89 9.67 -10.64
CA ILE A 160 -3.92 10.72 -10.58
C ILE A 160 -5.14 10.32 -11.43
N TYR A 161 -4.91 9.94 -12.69
CA TYR A 161 -5.98 9.51 -13.60
C TYR A 161 -6.82 8.38 -12.99
N PHE A 162 -6.16 7.31 -12.52
CA PHE A 162 -6.87 6.17 -11.94
C PHE A 162 -7.52 6.48 -10.58
N SER A 163 -6.99 7.42 -9.80
CA SER A 163 -7.63 7.88 -8.57
C SER A 163 -9.01 8.49 -8.83
N PHE A 164 -9.13 9.28 -9.91
CA PHE A 164 -10.42 9.83 -10.34
C PHE A 164 -11.29 8.77 -11.02
N TYR A 165 -10.71 7.95 -11.90
CA TYR A 165 -11.42 6.89 -12.61
C TYR A 165 -12.11 5.91 -11.65
N TYR A 166 -11.43 5.50 -10.57
CA TYR A 166 -12.00 4.64 -9.54
C TYR A 166 -12.72 5.39 -8.42
N SER A 167 -12.80 6.73 -8.48
CA SER A 167 -13.45 7.58 -7.48
C SER A 167 -12.93 7.31 -6.06
N LEU A 168 -11.60 7.24 -5.90
CA LEU A 168 -10.94 6.89 -4.64
C LEU A 168 -11.40 7.78 -3.47
N GLY A 169 -11.53 9.08 -3.70
CA GLY A 169 -12.02 10.04 -2.70
C GLY A 169 -13.46 9.74 -2.25
N SER A 170 -14.37 9.48 -3.19
CA SER A 170 -15.75 9.12 -2.87
C SER A 170 -15.83 7.81 -2.10
N ARG A 171 -14.97 6.83 -2.40
CA ARG A 171 -14.91 5.55 -1.67
C ARG A 171 -14.42 5.71 -0.23
N LEU A 172 -13.41 6.56 -0.01
CA LEU A 172 -12.90 6.88 1.33
C LEU A 172 -13.92 7.64 2.18
N LEU A 173 -14.66 8.56 1.56
CA LEU A 173 -15.66 9.38 2.24
C LEU A 173 -17.06 8.73 2.27
N LEU A 174 -17.18 7.48 1.79
CA LEU A 174 -18.45 6.76 1.67
C LEU A 174 -19.55 7.53 0.91
N LEU A 175 -19.13 8.39 -0.01
CA LEU A 175 -20.02 9.16 -0.87
C LEU A 175 -20.54 8.31 -2.03
N ARG A 176 -21.67 8.73 -2.59
CA ARG A 176 -22.27 8.08 -3.76
C ARG A 176 -21.29 8.11 -4.93
N ILE A 177 -21.03 6.94 -5.51
CA ILE A 177 -20.15 6.79 -6.68
C ILE A 177 -21.04 6.78 -7.94
N PRO A 178 -20.90 7.76 -8.85
CA PRO A 178 -21.57 7.70 -10.13
C PRO A 178 -21.11 6.46 -10.90
N ASN A 179 -22.05 5.70 -11.49
CA ASN A 179 -21.74 4.63 -12.43
C ASN A 179 -20.84 3.48 -11.91
N ALA A 180 -20.86 3.20 -10.61
CA ALA A 180 -20.03 2.16 -9.99
C ALA A 180 -20.15 0.75 -10.61
N ARG A 181 -21.29 0.44 -11.23
CA ARG A 181 -21.56 -0.85 -11.90
C ARG A 181 -21.07 -0.93 -13.34
N SER A 182 -20.79 0.20 -14.00
CA SER A 182 -20.41 0.24 -15.41
C SER A 182 -18.91 0.38 -15.66
N ILE A 183 -18.08 0.40 -14.60
CA ILE A 183 -16.62 0.38 -14.75
C ILE A 183 -16.22 -1.05 -15.14
N PRO A 184 -15.77 -1.32 -16.38
CA PRO A 184 -15.35 -2.65 -16.78
C PRO A 184 -14.10 -3.04 -15.98
N VAL A 185 -14.24 -4.04 -15.13
CA VAL A 185 -13.18 -4.50 -14.22
C VAL A 185 -12.57 -5.75 -14.83
N THR A 186 -11.56 -5.62 -15.68
CA THR A 186 -10.68 -6.76 -15.93
C THR A 186 -9.67 -6.82 -14.79
N LEU A 187 -9.21 -8.02 -14.44
CA LEU A 187 -8.17 -8.21 -13.42
C LEU A 187 -6.96 -7.31 -13.69
N TRP A 188 -6.56 -7.20 -14.96
CA TRP A 188 -5.41 -6.40 -15.38
C TRP A 188 -5.62 -4.90 -15.21
N THR A 189 -6.72 -4.33 -15.71
CA THR A 189 -6.94 -2.88 -15.60
C THR A 189 -7.11 -2.46 -14.15
N PHE A 190 -7.77 -3.28 -13.35
CA PHE A 190 -7.99 -3.01 -11.93
C PHE A 190 -6.70 -3.06 -11.11
N THR A 191 -5.92 -4.15 -11.24
CA THR A 191 -4.67 -4.29 -10.48
C THR A 191 -3.63 -3.28 -10.94
N PHE A 192 -3.51 -3.04 -12.24
CA PHE A 192 -2.59 -2.03 -12.77
C PHE A 192 -2.97 -0.60 -12.35
N GLY A 193 -4.25 -0.25 -12.41
CA GLY A 193 -4.73 1.05 -11.97
C GLY A 193 -4.48 1.30 -10.49
N HIS A 194 -4.70 0.30 -9.61
CA HIS A 194 -4.38 0.41 -8.19
C HIS A 194 -2.87 0.45 -7.91
N LEU A 195 -2.06 -0.27 -8.69
CA LEU A 195 -0.60 -0.15 -8.62
C LEU A 195 -0.12 1.26 -8.98
N LEU A 196 -0.73 1.91 -9.97
CA LEU A 196 -0.44 3.30 -10.33
C LEU A 196 -0.89 4.28 -9.23
N ILE A 197 -2.05 4.06 -8.62
CA ILE A 197 -2.49 4.83 -7.44
C ILE A 197 -1.48 4.70 -6.30
N MET A 198 -1.04 3.49 -5.97
CA MET A 198 0.00 3.27 -4.96
C MET A 198 1.31 3.96 -5.33
N SER A 199 1.69 3.94 -6.62
CA SER A 199 2.89 4.59 -7.12
C SER A 199 2.86 6.11 -6.95
N LEU A 200 1.69 6.75 -7.10
CA LEU A 200 1.51 8.17 -6.80
C LEU A 200 1.83 8.50 -5.33
N TYR A 201 1.33 7.70 -4.39
CA TYR A 201 1.64 7.91 -2.97
C TYR A 201 3.09 7.57 -2.65
N ALA A 202 3.67 6.59 -3.34
CA ALA A 202 5.09 6.24 -3.21
C ALA A 202 6.01 7.36 -3.70
N THR A 203 5.72 7.97 -4.86
CA THR A 203 6.49 9.12 -5.35
C THR A 203 6.36 10.29 -4.39
N GLY A 204 5.14 10.61 -3.93
CA GLY A 204 4.88 11.64 -2.93
C GLY A 204 5.72 11.45 -1.66
N ALA A 205 5.66 10.26 -1.06
CA ALA A 205 6.42 9.93 0.15
C ALA A 205 7.93 10.07 -0.04
N TYR A 206 8.46 9.58 -1.16
CA TYR A 206 9.87 9.69 -1.50
C TYR A 206 10.33 11.16 -1.58
N TYR A 207 9.57 12.03 -2.25
CA TYR A 207 9.92 13.45 -2.38
C TYR A 207 9.77 14.21 -1.06
N VAL A 208 8.75 13.89 -0.24
CA VAL A 208 8.59 14.44 1.11
C VAL A 208 9.80 14.09 1.98
N GLN A 209 10.19 12.82 2.02
CA GLN A 209 11.37 12.37 2.77
C GLN A 209 12.66 13.06 2.27
N LYS A 210 12.83 13.15 0.94
CA LYS A 210 13.97 13.83 0.32
C LYS A 210 14.03 15.32 0.69
N PHE A 211 12.91 16.02 0.69
CA PHE A 211 12.82 17.43 1.06
C PHE A 211 13.26 17.68 2.51
N PHE A 212 12.79 16.87 3.46
CA PHE A 212 13.21 16.97 4.86
C PHE A 212 14.69 16.66 5.06
N ARG A 213 15.24 15.67 4.35
CA ARG A 213 16.68 15.36 4.37
C ARG A 213 17.53 16.53 3.85
N GLN A 214 17.08 17.23 2.81
CA GLN A 214 17.78 18.38 2.24
C GLN A 214 17.76 19.60 3.15
N ARG A 215 16.63 19.89 3.81
CA ARG A 215 16.53 20.99 4.79
C ARG A 215 17.51 20.82 5.96
N LYS A 216 17.70 19.59 6.44
CA LYS A 216 18.63 19.29 7.54
C LYS A 216 20.11 19.43 7.15
N ARG A 217 20.44 19.33 5.85
CA ARG A 217 21.82 19.45 5.32
C ARG A 217 22.26 20.89 5.04
N ARG A 218 21.33 21.84 4.95
CA ARG A 218 21.67 23.27 4.90
C ARG A 218 21.81 23.76 6.34
N PRO A 219 23.03 24.08 6.84
CA PRO A 219 23.14 24.82 8.08
C PRO A 219 22.39 26.15 7.89
N ALA A 220 21.70 26.60 8.93
CA ALA A 220 21.05 27.90 8.93
C ALA A 220 22.11 28.93 8.53
N ARG A 221 21.87 29.67 7.44
CA ARG A 221 22.62 30.89 7.15
C ARG A 221 22.20 31.88 8.23
N THR A 222 22.96 31.93 9.32
CA THR A 222 23.00 33.05 10.26
C THR A 222 23.82 34.16 9.64
#